data_AF-A0A1X9YQV4-F1
#
_entry.id   AF-A0A1X9YQV4-F1
#
_cell.length_a   1.000
_cell.length_b   1.000
_cell.length_c   1.000
_cell.angle_alpha   90.00
_cell.angle_beta   90.00
_cell.angle_gamma   90.00
#
_symmetry.space_group_name_H-M   'P 1'
#
loop_
_entity.id
_entity.type
_entity.pdbx_description
1 polymer ?
#
loop_
_entity_poly.entity_id
_entity_poly.type
_entity_poly.pdbx_seq_one_letter_code
_entity_poly.pdbx_strand_id
1 'polypeptide(L)'
;MTKQPQYTTIARDAFGKYIDDEIDLDQLLERLRYIEQQVISEDEDETEKTVWFRFFEGDPLHTTISEVGKDLSDPSHPNCALLQRGIALGLQAGELEVHYS
;
A
#
# COMPACT_ATOMS: atom_id res chain seq x y z
N MET A 1 -10.61 0.80 12.65
CA MET A 1 -9.37 0.74 11.88
C MET A 1 -8.22 0.98 12.82
N THR A 2 -7.41 -0.05 12.99
CA THR A 2 -6.22 0.00 13.86
C THR A 2 -5.04 0.45 13.01
N LYS A 3 -4.16 1.30 13.57
CA LYS A 3 -2.92 1.71 12.91
C LYS A 3 -1.75 1.09 13.66
N GLN A 4 -0.84 0.45 12.92
CA GLN A 4 0.44 0.03 13.49
C GLN A 4 1.60 0.67 12.72
N PRO A 5 2.53 1.38 13.41
CA PRO A 5 3.65 2.08 12.77
C PRO A 5 4.59 1.17 11.97
N GLN A 6 4.68 -0.11 12.35
CA GLN A 6 5.55 -1.08 11.69
C GLN A 6 5.11 -1.36 10.25
N TYR A 7 3.80 -1.55 10.02
CA TYR A 7 3.25 -1.81 8.68
C TYR A 7 3.38 -0.60 7.78
N THR A 8 3.18 0.60 8.32
CA THR A 8 3.46 1.85 7.60
C THR A 8 4.91 1.90 7.12
N THR A 9 5.86 1.50 7.95
CA THR A 9 7.29 1.50 7.56
C THR A 9 7.58 0.52 6.42
N ILE A 10 7.04 -0.71 6.49
CA ILE A 10 7.21 -1.74 5.45
C ILE A 10 6.57 -1.28 4.13
N ALA A 11 5.35 -0.75 4.19
CA ALA A 11 4.65 -0.25 3.01
C ALA A 11 5.42 0.90 2.35
N ARG A 12 5.93 1.85 3.14
CA ARG A 12 6.74 2.96 2.62
C ARG A 12 7.99 2.49 1.89
N ASP A 13 8.72 1.54 2.46
CA ASP A 13 9.91 0.96 1.82
C ASP A 13 9.54 0.25 0.51
N ALA A 14 8.48 -0.55 0.51
CA ALA A 14 8.02 -1.27 -0.68
C ALA A 14 7.61 -0.31 -1.81
N PHE A 15 6.79 0.69 -1.49
CA PHE A 15 6.38 1.71 -2.46
C PHE A 15 7.54 2.58 -2.93
N GLY A 16 8.48 2.95 -2.04
CA GLY A 16 9.67 3.71 -2.41
C GLY A 16 10.52 2.97 -3.44
N LYS A 17 10.84 1.71 -3.16
CA LYS A 17 11.58 0.84 -4.08
C LYS A 17 10.88 0.65 -5.43
N TYR A 18 9.55 0.60 -5.44
CA TYR A 18 8.80 0.52 -6.68
C TYR A 18 8.86 1.82 -7.49
N ILE A 19 8.74 2.98 -6.84
CA ILE A 19 8.87 4.30 -7.50
C ILE A 19 10.29 4.52 -8.03
N ASP A 20 11.29 4.04 -7.31
CA ASP A 20 12.70 4.11 -7.71
C ASP A 20 13.10 3.02 -8.73
N ASP A 21 12.13 2.22 -9.21
CA ASP A 21 12.32 1.13 -10.20
C ASP A 21 13.29 0.03 -9.73
N GLU A 22 13.47 -0.12 -8.42
CA GLU A 22 14.29 -1.19 -7.81
C GLU A 22 13.56 -2.54 -7.73
N ILE A 23 12.22 -2.51 -7.71
CA ILE A 23 11.35 -3.68 -7.76
C ILE A 23 10.23 -3.50 -8.77
N ASP A 24 9.76 -4.61 -9.33
CA ASP A 24 8.58 -4.62 -10.20
C ASP A 24 7.26 -4.68 -9.41
N LEU A 25 6.14 -4.65 -10.14
CA LEU A 25 4.80 -4.71 -9.56
C LEU A 25 4.53 -6.01 -8.80
N ASP A 26 5.01 -7.15 -9.31
CA ASP A 26 4.77 -8.45 -8.67
C ASP A 26 5.47 -8.51 -7.30
N GLN A 27 6.71 -8.03 -7.24
CA GLN A 27 7.49 -7.89 -6.01
C GLN A 27 6.87 -6.87 -5.03
N LEU A 28 6.32 -5.76 -5.55
CA LEU A 28 5.57 -4.81 -4.73
C LEU A 28 4.36 -5.51 -4.09
N LEU A 29 3.54 -6.18 -4.89
CA LEU A 29 2.32 -6.86 -4.40
C LEU A 29 2.64 -7.97 -3.41
N GLU A 30 3.73 -8.70 -3.59
CA GLU A 30 4.20 -9.71 -2.63
C GLU A 30 4.52 -9.07 -1.27
N ARG A 31 5.24 -7.94 -1.25
CA ARG A 31 5.56 -7.22 -0.01
C ARG A 31 4.33 -6.65 0.68
N LEU A 32 3.35 -6.16 -0.09
CA LEU A 32 2.10 -5.68 0.49
C LEU A 32 1.25 -6.83 1.05
N ARG A 33 1.22 -7.99 0.38
CA ARG A 33 0.56 -9.20 0.90
C ARG A 33 1.23 -9.77 2.14
N TYR A 34 2.55 -9.61 2.26
CA TYR A 34 3.25 -9.95 3.50
C TYR A 34 2.70 -9.16 4.69
N ILE A 35 2.42 -7.87 4.52
CA ILE A 35 1.77 -7.05 5.57
C ILE A 35 0.40 -7.63 5.93
N GLU A 36 -0.43 -7.96 4.94
CA GLU A 36 -1.74 -8.56 5.15
C GLU A 36 -1.65 -9.89 5.92
N GLN A 37 -0.70 -10.75 5.57
CA GLN A 37 -0.46 -12.00 6.29
C GLN A 37 -0.01 -11.78 7.74
N GLN A 38 0.84 -10.79 8.00
CA GLN A 38 1.26 -10.44 9.37
C GLN A 38 0.07 -9.93 10.18
N VAL A 39 -0.74 -9.05 9.61
CA VAL A 39 -1.97 -8.54 10.25
C VAL A 39 -2.92 -9.67 10.62
N ILE A 40 -3.14 -10.64 9.73
CA ILE A 40 -3.99 -11.82 10.00
C ILE A 40 -3.35 -12.74 11.06
N SER A 41 -2.02 -12.88 11.05
CA SER A 41 -1.32 -13.77 11.98
C SER A 41 -1.25 -13.22 13.41
N GLU A 42 -1.18 -11.89 13.56
CA GLU A 42 -1.18 -11.22 14.87
C GLU A 42 -2.56 -11.17 15.52
N ASP A 43 -3.63 -11.36 14.74
CA ASP A 43 -5.01 -11.30 15.20
C ASP A 43 -5.66 -12.67 15.04
N GLU A 44 -5.47 -13.53 16.06
CA GLU A 44 -5.85 -14.95 16.07
C GLU A 44 -7.34 -15.23 15.80
N ASP A 45 -8.21 -14.20 15.87
CA ASP A 45 -9.66 -14.31 15.79
C ASP A 45 -10.26 -13.98 14.40
N GLU A 46 -9.50 -13.39 13.46
CA GLU A 46 -10.06 -12.94 12.16
C GLU A 46 -9.22 -13.33 10.93
N THR A 47 -9.77 -14.22 10.10
CA THR A 47 -9.17 -14.67 8.83
C THR A 47 -9.44 -13.75 7.63
N GLU A 48 -10.24 -12.69 7.79
CA GLU A 48 -10.72 -11.85 6.67
C GLU A 48 -10.33 -10.36 6.83
N LYS A 49 -9.12 -10.10 7.35
CA LYS A 49 -8.62 -8.73 7.47
C LYS A 49 -8.22 -8.18 6.12
N THR A 50 -8.68 -6.97 5.83
CA THR A 50 -8.28 -6.25 4.63
C THR A 50 -7.30 -5.14 5.02
N VAL A 51 -6.23 -5.00 4.25
CA VAL A 51 -5.26 -3.91 4.41
C VAL A 51 -5.58 -2.77 3.45
N TRP A 52 -5.60 -1.56 3.99
CA TRP A 52 -5.80 -0.32 3.25
C TRP A 52 -4.60 0.61 3.38
N PHE A 53 -4.28 1.28 2.28
CA PHE A 53 -3.27 2.32 2.21
C PHE A 53 -3.94 3.68 2.05
N ARG A 54 -3.46 4.66 2.81
CA ARG A 54 -3.82 6.06 2.66
C ARG A 54 -2.55 6.84 2.35
N PHE A 55 -2.48 7.50 1.20
CA PHE A 55 -1.27 8.20 0.76
C PHE A 55 -1.18 9.64 1.25
N PHE A 56 -2.32 10.27 1.58
CA PHE A 56 -2.39 11.65 2.04
C PHE A 56 -3.22 11.79 3.31
N GLU A 57 -2.78 12.67 4.21
CA GLU A 57 -3.54 12.97 5.41
C GLU A 57 -4.85 13.71 5.04
N GLY A 58 -5.99 13.14 5.42
CA GLY A 58 -7.31 13.72 5.13
C GLY A 58 -7.93 13.29 3.80
N ASP A 59 -7.24 12.47 3.01
CA ASP A 59 -7.85 11.79 1.86
C ASP A 59 -8.84 10.72 2.35
N PRO A 60 -10.13 10.76 1.94
CA PRO A 60 -11.07 9.68 2.23
C PRO A 60 -10.80 8.42 1.41
N LEU A 61 -9.99 8.51 0.36
CA LEU A 61 -9.67 7.38 -0.49
C LEU A 61 -8.70 6.44 0.24
N HIS A 62 -9.15 5.21 0.38
CA HIS A 62 -8.38 4.09 0.88
C HIS A 62 -8.15 3.16 -0.30
N THR A 63 -6.89 2.82 -0.57
CA THR A 63 -6.54 1.91 -1.66
C THR A 63 -6.20 0.54 -1.08
N THR A 64 -6.82 -0.51 -1.59
CA THR A 64 -6.50 -1.91 -1.23
C THR A 64 -5.35 -2.44 -2.07
N ILE A 65 -4.73 -3.54 -1.63
CA ILE A 65 -3.68 -4.25 -2.41
C ILE A 65 -4.19 -4.62 -3.81
N SER A 66 -5.44 -5.07 -3.92
CA SER A 66 -6.07 -5.43 -5.20
C SER A 66 -6.24 -4.23 -6.14
N GLU A 67 -6.60 -3.07 -5.60
CA GLU A 67 -6.70 -1.83 -6.39
C GLU A 67 -5.33 -1.34 -6.83
N VAL A 68 -4.31 -1.40 -5.95
CA VAL A 68 -2.92 -1.11 -6.33
C VAL A 68 -2.49 -1.99 -7.50
N GLY A 69 -2.70 -3.31 -7.41
CA GLY A 69 -2.35 -4.24 -8.47
C GLY A 69 -3.09 -3.94 -9.78
N LYS A 70 -4.38 -3.67 -9.70
CA LYS A 70 -5.20 -3.34 -10.87
C LYS A 70 -4.73 -2.03 -11.53
N ASP A 71 -4.59 -0.96 -10.76
CA ASP A 71 -4.30 0.36 -11.29
C ASP A 71 -2.85 0.49 -11.79
N LEU A 72 -1.90 -0.26 -11.22
CA LEU A 72 -0.51 -0.29 -11.69
C LEU A 72 -0.24 -1.32 -12.79
N SER A 73 -1.15 -2.27 -13.04
CA SER A 73 -0.94 -3.34 -14.04
C SER A 73 -0.87 -2.85 -15.48
N ASP A 74 -1.49 -1.71 -15.79
CA ASP A 74 -1.48 -1.11 -17.12
C ASP A 74 -0.85 0.30 -17.08
N PRO A 75 0.43 0.43 -17.45
CA PRO A 75 1.13 1.72 -17.52
C PRO A 75 0.49 2.74 -18.45
N SER A 76 -0.36 2.31 -19.41
CA SER A 76 -1.06 3.20 -20.33
C SER A 76 -2.36 3.76 -19.75
N HIS A 77 -2.86 3.17 -18.65
CA HIS A 77 -4.08 3.60 -18.02
C HIS A 77 -3.85 4.88 -17.18
N PRO A 78 -4.74 5.90 -17.25
CA PRO A 78 -4.56 7.14 -16.50
C PRO A 78 -4.47 6.94 -14.98
N ASN A 79 -5.12 5.90 -14.44
CA ASN A 79 -5.01 5.56 -13.02
C ASN A 79 -3.60 5.17 -12.60
N CYS A 80 -2.82 4.53 -13.48
CA CYS A 80 -1.44 4.14 -13.15
C CYS A 80 -0.59 5.38 -12.83
N ALA A 81 -0.61 6.36 -13.75
CA ALA A 81 0.12 7.62 -13.57
C ALA A 81 -0.39 8.43 -12.36
N LEU A 82 -1.71 8.44 -12.12
CA LEU A 82 -2.29 9.10 -10.95
C LEU A 82 -1.85 8.44 -9.65
N LEU A 83 -1.91 7.11 -9.58
CA LEU A 83 -1.54 6.34 -8.40
C LEU A 83 -0.04 6.44 -8.12
N GLN A 84 0.83 6.27 -9.13
CA GLN A 84 2.28 6.47 -8.99
C GLN A 84 2.62 7.85 -8.46
N ARG A 85 1.97 8.90 -8.98
CA ARG A 85 2.14 10.26 -8.48
C ARG A 85 1.65 10.43 -7.05
N GLY A 86 0.50 9.83 -6.72
CA GLY A 86 -0.04 9.82 -5.36
C GLY A 86 0.91 9.17 -4.36
N ILE A 87 1.44 7.99 -4.71
CA ILE A 87 2.44 7.27 -3.94
C ILE A 87 3.68 8.15 -3.73
N ALA A 88 4.29 8.68 -4.79
CA ALA A 88 5.50 9.47 -4.70
C ALA A 88 5.34 10.70 -3.80
N LEU A 89 4.22 11.42 -3.93
CA LEU A 89 3.92 12.59 -3.09
C LEU A 89 3.68 12.19 -1.63
N GLY A 90 2.91 11.13 -1.37
CA GLY A 90 2.64 10.64 -0.02
C GLY A 90 3.90 10.15 0.71
N LEU A 91 4.81 9.51 -0.02
CA LEU A 91 6.12 9.11 0.51
C LEU A 91 6.96 10.33 0.88
N GLN A 92 7.05 11.33 -0.03
CA GLN A 92 7.82 12.55 0.18
C GLN A 92 7.29 13.39 1.35
N ALA A 93 5.97 13.50 1.47
CA ALA A 93 5.31 14.25 2.53
C ALA A 93 5.39 13.55 3.90
N GLY A 94 5.68 12.26 3.92
CA GLY A 94 5.68 11.50 5.17
C GLY A 94 4.29 10.98 5.57
N GLU A 95 3.29 11.10 4.70
CA GLU A 95 1.86 10.95 5.04
C GLU A 95 1.28 9.55 4.78
N LEU A 96 2.05 8.65 4.16
CA LEU A 96 1.58 7.28 3.93
C LEU A 96 1.22 6.60 5.25
N GLU A 97 0.04 6.01 5.31
CA GLU A 97 -0.45 5.23 6.45
C GLU A 97 -1.05 3.90 6.00
N VAL A 98 -0.86 2.88 6.83
CA VAL A 98 -1.50 1.56 6.69
C VAL A 98 -2.58 1.40 7.74
N HIS A 99 -3.75 0.96 7.31
CA HIS A 99 -4.93 0.69 8.14
C HIS A 99 -5.42 -0.73 7.86
N TYR A 100 -6.04 -1.35 8.86
CA TYR A 100 -6.68 -2.65 8.70
C TYR A 100 -7.93 -2.76 9.57
N SER A 101 -8.77 -3.75 9.26
CA SER A 101 -9.98 -4.14 9.99
C SER A 101 -9.61 -5.29 10.89
#